data_AF-K2FIB8-F1
#
_entry.id   AF-K2FIB8-F1
#
_cell.length_a   1.000
_cell.length_b   1.000
_cell.length_c   1.000
_cell.angle_alpha   90.00
_cell.angle_beta   90.00
_cell.angle_gamma   90.00
#
_symmetry.space_group_name_H-M   'P 1'
#
loop_
_entity.id
_entity.type
_entity.pdbx_description
1 polymer ?
#
loop_
_entity_poly.entity_id
_entity_poly.type
_entity_poly.pdbx_seq_one_letter_code
_entity_poly.pdbx_strand_id
1 'polypeptide(L)' 'MQKPKILSPVGYFDSLKAAIDAKADCVYFGVQNLNMRSLSSNNFTMRDLSKISQICKDTNIESY' A
#
# COMPACT_ATOMS: atom_id res chain seq x y z
N MET A 1 1.59 23.92 13.15
CA MET A 1 2.53 23.10 12.35
C MET A 1 1.81 21.79 12.02
N GLN A 2 1.73 21.37 10.75
CA GLN A 2 1.11 20.07 10.42
C GLN A 2 2.05 18.93 10.84
N LYS A 3 1.49 17.88 11.45
CA LYS A 3 2.26 16.70 11.85
C LYS A 3 2.68 15.91 10.59
N PRO A 4 3.94 15.47 10.47
CA PRO A 4 4.35 14.61 9.36
C PRO A 4 3.57 13.28 9.38
N LYS A 5 3.20 12.79 8.20
CA LYS A 5 2.55 11.48 8.00
C LYS A 5 3.60 10.40 7.77
N ILE A 6 3.36 9.22 8.31
CA ILE A 6 4.19 8.03 8.10
C ILE A 6 3.69 7.27 6.87
N LEU A 7 4.57 7.12 5.88
CA LEU A 7 4.32 6.39 4.64
C LEU A 7 5.01 5.02 4.69
N SER A 8 4.24 3.94 4.54
CA SER A 8 4.76 2.56 4.50
C SER A 8 4.77 2.01 3.07
N PRO A 9 5.88 1.45 2.57
CA PRO A 9 5.90 0.75 1.29
C PRO A 9 5.25 -0.62 1.42
N VAL A 10 4.28 -0.93 0.56
CA VAL A 10 3.56 -2.21 0.56
C VAL A 10 3.56 -2.82 -0.85
N GLY A 11 3.75 -4.13 -0.93
CA GLY A 11 3.85 -4.86 -2.21
C GLY A 11 2.92 -6.07 -2.32
N TYR A 12 2.31 -6.47 -1.20
CA TYR A 12 1.45 -7.63 -1.06
C TYR A 12 0.46 -7.42 0.10
N PHE A 13 -0.61 -8.22 0.15
CA PHE A 13 -1.66 -8.06 1.16
C PHE A 13 -1.15 -8.20 2.61
N ASP A 14 -0.18 -9.06 2.88
CA ASP A 14 0.39 -9.18 4.24
C ASP A 14 1.17 -7.92 4.64
N SER A 15 1.91 -7.30 3.72
CA SER A 15 2.58 -6.01 4.00
C SER A 15 1.58 -4.86 4.17
N LEU A 16 0.46 -4.88 3.43
CA LEU A 16 -0.63 -3.93 3.63
C LEU A 16 -1.25 -4.10 5.03
N LYS A 17 -1.52 -5.34 5.43
CA LYS A 17 -2.03 -5.65 6.77
C LYS A 17 -1.06 -5.22 7.86
N ALA A 18 0.23 -5.51 7.70
CA ALA A 18 1.26 -5.08 8.65
C ALA A 18 1.33 -3.54 8.78
N ALA A 19 1.18 -2.81 7.67
CA ALA A 19 1.13 -1.34 7.69
C ALA A 19 -0.10 -0.80 8.43
N ILE A 20 -1.26 -1.45 8.25
CA ILE A 20 -2.50 -1.14 8.98
C ILE A 20 -2.31 -1.41 10.48
N ASP A 21 -1.81 -2.58 10.85
CA ASP A 21 -1.60 -2.97 12.25
C ASP A 21 -0.57 -2.05 12.94
N ALA A 22 0.44 -1.59 12.19
CA ALA A 22 1.42 -0.60 12.65
C ALA A 22 0.88 0.84 12.72
N LYS A 23 -0.38 1.08 12.32
CA LYS A 23 -1.04 2.39 12.28
C LYS A 23 -0.31 3.41 11.40
N ALA A 24 0.13 2.99 10.22
CA ALA A 24 0.64 3.92 9.21
C ALA A 24 -0.46 4.91 8.79
N ASP A 25 -0.08 6.16 8.55
CA ASP A 25 -1.01 7.18 8.04
C ASP A 25 -1.29 6.96 6.54
N CYS A 26 -0.28 6.48 5.81
CA CYS A 26 -0.32 6.30 4.36
C CYS A 26 0.42 5.02 3.93
N VAL A 27 0.04 4.46 2.78
CA VAL A 27 0.75 3.38 2.10
C VAL A 27 1.11 3.78 0.67
N TYR A 28 2.30 3.39 0.22
CA TYR A 28 2.72 3.50 -1.17
C TYR A 28 2.88 2.10 -1.77
N PHE A 29 2.25 1.84 -2.91
CA PHE A 29 2.38 0.56 -3.58
C PHE A 29 2.55 0.69 -5.09
N GLY A 30 3.31 -0.25 -5.62
CA GLY A 30 3.52 -0.41 -7.04
C GLY A 30 2.62 -1.48 -7.61
N VAL A 31 2.03 -1.23 -8.78
CA VAL A 31 1.31 -2.24 -9.56
C VAL A 31 2.17 -2.70 -10.73
N GLN A 32 2.48 -4.01 -10.78
CA GLN A 32 3.27 -4.64 -11.85
C GLN A 32 4.66 -3.99 -12.15
N ASN A 33 5.22 -4.29 -13.33
CA ASN A 33 6.51 -3.86 -13.88
C ASN A 33 6.62 -2.34 -14.21
N LEU A 34 5.79 -1.50 -13.61
CA LEU A 34 5.79 -0.04 -13.84
C LEU A 34 6.60 0.72 -12.78
N ASN A 35 7.47 0.05 -12.03
CA ASN A 35 8.30 0.63 -10.99
C ASN A 35 9.66 -0.09 -10.88
N MET A 36 10.62 0.54 -10.18
CA MET A 36 11.99 0.04 -10.00
C MET A 36 12.07 -1.25 -9.13
N ARG A 37 10.93 -1.79 -8.66
CA ARG A 37 10.79 -2.99 -7.81
C ARG A 37 10.24 -4.22 -8.59
N SER A 38 10.19 -4.13 -9.92
CA SER A 38 9.63 -5.14 -10.83
C SER A 38 10.24 -6.55 -10.76
N LEU A 39 11.43 -6.70 -10.16
CA LEU A 39 12.09 -8.00 -9.95
C LEU A 39 11.52 -8.81 -8.76
N SER A 40 10.70 -8.19 -7.91
CA SER A 40 10.05 -8.91 -6.80
C SER A 40 8.84 -9.69 -7.31
N SER A 41 8.90 -11.01 -7.16
CA SER A 41 8.13 -11.99 -7.94
C SER A 41 6.65 -12.14 -7.55
N ASN A 42 6.10 -11.26 -6.70
CA ASN A 42 4.72 -11.35 -6.20
C ASN A 42 4.15 -9.95 -5.86
N ASN A 43 3.88 -9.15 -6.90
CA ASN A 43 3.38 -7.78 -6.80
C ASN A 43 1.85 -7.71 -6.88
N PHE A 44 1.27 -6.63 -6.33
CA PHE A 44 -0.11 -6.25 -6.64
C PHE A 44 -0.33 -6.16 -8.14
N THR A 45 -1.47 -6.68 -8.59
CA THR A 45 -1.92 -6.62 -9.98
C THR A 45 -2.93 -5.50 -10.16
N MET A 46 -3.23 -5.16 -11.42
CA MET A 46 -4.28 -4.17 -11.72
C MET A 46 -5.66 -4.60 -11.19
N ARG A 47 -5.88 -5.90 -11.03
CA ARG A 47 -7.13 -6.45 -10.49
C ARG A 47 -7.24 -6.24 -8.98
N ASP A 48 -6.10 -6.12 -8.29
CA ASP A 48 -6.06 -5.91 -6.84
C ASP A 48 -6.33 -4.46 -6.44
N LEU A 49 -6.13 -3.50 -7.35
CA LEU A 49 -6.30 -2.06 -7.09
C LEU A 49 -7.62 -1.71 -6.43
N SER A 50 -8.73 -2.22 -6.96
CA SER A 50 -10.06 -1.95 -6.39
C SER A 50 -10.17 -2.49 -4.96
N LYS A 51 -9.61 -3.68 -4.71
CA LYS A 51 -9.61 -4.30 -3.37
C LYS A 51 -8.71 -3.54 -2.39
N ILE A 52 -7.52 -3.15 -2.82
CA ILE A 52 -6.58 -2.36 -2.00
C ILE A 52 -7.19 -1.00 -1.65
N SER A 53 -7.79 -0.32 -2.63
CA SER A 53 -8.46 0.97 -2.41
C SER A 53 -9.60 0.84 -1.41
N GLN A 54 -10.39 -0.23 -1.49
CA GLN A 54 -11.45 -0.50 -0.52
C GLN A 54 -10.90 -0.72 0.89
N ILE A 55 -9.89 -1.59 1.04
CA ILE A 55 -9.24 -1.84 2.33
C ILE A 55 -8.71 -0.55 2.94
N CYS A 56 -8.00 0.28 2.16
CA CYS A 56 -7.42 1.53 2.66
C CYS A 56 -8.51 2.51 3.13
N LYS A 57 -9.64 2.60 2.40
CA LYS A 57 -10.79 3.42 2.81
C LYS A 57 -11.42 2.91 4.11
N ASP A 58 -11.61 1.60 4.22
CA ASP A 58 -12.23 0.97 5.40
C ASP A 58 -11.35 1.13 6.65
N THR A 59 -10.02 1.21 6.48
CA THR A 59 -9.06 1.41 7.57
C THR A 59 -8.63 2.86 7.78
N ASN A 60 -9.19 3.81 7.02
CA ASN A 60 -8.86 5.24 7.06
C ASN A 60 -7.35 5.54 6.83
N ILE A 61 -6.73 4.81 5.90
CA ILE A 61 -5.34 4.99 5.48
C ILE A 61 -5.32 5.52 4.05
N GLU A 62 -4.43 6.48 3.77
CA GLU A 62 -4.27 7.03 2.42
C GLU A 62 -3.41 6.11 1.53
N SER A 63 -3.84 5.87 0.29
CA SER A 63 -3.15 5.02 -0.69
C SER A 63 -2.53 5.83 -1.82
N TYR A 64 -1.25 5.58 -2.15
CA TYR A 64 -0.46 6.25 -3.19
C TYR A 64 0.22 5.29 -4.16
#